data_AF-A0A645FD47-F1
#
_entry.id   AF-A0A645FD47-F1
#
_cell.length_a   1.000
_cell.length_b   1.000
_cell.length_c   1.000
_cell.angle_alpha   90.00
_cell.angle_beta   90.00
_cell.angle_gamma   90.00
#
_symmetry.space_group_name_H-M   'P 1'
#
loop_
_entity.id
_entity.type
_entity.pdbx_description
1 polymer ?
#
loop_
_entity_poly.entity_id
_entity_poly.type
_entity_poly.pdbx_seq_one_letter_code
_entity_poly.pdbx_strand_id
1 'polypeptide(L)'
;MKKVIIFGLKIILLTIIMFIGLAVSSALVGVQHASKSSSSSITPILIYSFVNTLILTFFIVKSKLSGFQLVAANFTIFWGIQYFMTQIETLYFNYAVKMPVAEIVKVVASGAINAIIFSLLAVLIMGKFKREVHSYYINTNVKVSVAKSLPNIVILSSIYVIIYFIFGYFVAWQFADLRYF
;
A
#
# COMPACT_ATOMS: atom_id res chain seq x y z
N MET A 1 -0.45 -26.51 15.11
CA MET A 1 -1.00 -25.39 15.92
C MET A 1 0.04 -24.31 16.20
N LYS A 2 1.21 -24.59 16.82
CA LYS A 2 2.25 -23.58 17.14
C LYS A 2 2.65 -22.66 15.97
N LYS A 3 2.87 -23.21 14.76
CA LYS A 3 3.25 -22.42 13.57
C LYS A 3 2.16 -21.42 13.13
N VAL A 4 0.89 -21.81 13.23
CA VAL A 4 -0.26 -20.95 12.88
C VAL A 4 -0.39 -19.81 13.88
N ILE A 5 -0.21 -20.10 15.17
CA ILE A 5 -0.23 -19.10 16.24
C ILE A 5 0.91 -18.09 16.06
N ILE A 6 2.13 -18.56 15.78
CA ILE A 6 3.29 -17.69 15.52
C ILE A 6 3.03 -16.80 14.30
N PHE A 7 2.44 -17.36 13.24
CA PHE A 7 2.12 -16.59 12.04
C PHE A 7 1.06 -15.50 12.31
N GLY A 8 0.00 -15.82 13.06
CA GLY A 8 -0.99 -14.85 13.50
C GLY A 8 -0.37 -13.74 14.36
N LEU A 9 0.52 -14.08 15.29
CA LEU A 9 1.23 -13.11 16.13
C LEU A 9 2.10 -12.15 15.28
N LYS A 10 2.76 -12.66 14.24
CA LYS A 10 3.52 -11.83 13.30
C LYS A 10 2.63 -10.83 12.56
N ILE A 11 1.43 -11.24 12.14
CA ILE A 11 0.46 -10.34 11.48
C ILE A 11 0.01 -9.24 12.44
N ILE A 12 -0.30 -9.59 13.69
CA ILE A 12 -0.69 -8.60 14.72
C ILE A 12 0.45 -7.60 14.94
N LEU A 13 1.67 -8.10 15.11
CA LEU A 13 2.85 -7.25 15.28
C LEU A 13 3.06 -6.31 14.07
N LEU A 14 2.93 -6.82 12.85
CA LEU A 14 3.07 -6.01 11.64
C LEU A 14 1.95 -4.98 11.50
N THR A 15 0.74 -5.30 11.93
CA THR A 15 -0.38 -4.36 11.96
C THR A 15 -0.08 -3.19 12.89
N ILE A 16 0.47 -3.46 14.07
CA ILE A 16 0.90 -2.44 15.03
C ILE A 16 2.03 -1.59 14.44
N ILE A 17 3.01 -2.22 13.79
CA ILE A 17 4.12 -1.52 13.13
C ILE A 17 3.59 -0.59 12.04
N MET A 18 2.65 -1.04 11.21
CA MET A 18 2.03 -0.21 10.18
C MET A 18 1.27 0.97 10.78
N PHE A 19 0.48 0.72 11.83
CA PHE A 19 -0.28 1.76 12.52
C PHE A 19 0.64 2.83 13.13
N ILE A 20 1.68 2.42 13.85
CA ILE A 20 2.67 3.34 14.43
C ILE A 20 3.44 4.06 13.32
N GLY A 21 3.81 3.35 12.25
CA GLY A 21 4.50 3.90 11.09
C GLY A 21 3.73 5.03 10.42
N LEU A 22 2.40 4.94 10.33
CA LEU A 22 1.53 6.02 9.85
C LEU A 22 1.64 7.28 10.72
N ALA A 23 1.56 7.12 12.04
CA ALA A 23 1.63 8.25 12.96
C ALA A 23 3.02 8.91 12.93
N VAL A 24 4.10 8.11 13.00
CA VAL A 24 5.48 8.59 13.01
C VAL A 24 5.83 9.29 11.69
N SER A 25 5.50 8.69 10.55
CA SER A 25 5.79 9.28 9.24
C SER A 25 5.06 10.60 9.02
N SER A 26 3.77 10.67 9.40
CA SER A 26 2.99 11.90 9.33
C SER A 26 3.57 13.01 10.19
N ALA A 27 3.97 12.68 11.43
CA ALA A 27 4.59 13.63 12.35
C ALA A 27 5.95 14.15 11.86
N LEU A 28 6.78 13.27 11.28
CA LEU A 28 8.11 13.65 10.76
C LEU A 28 8.03 14.62 9.58
N VAL A 29 7.05 14.43 8.68
CA VAL A 29 6.90 15.25 7.47
C VAL A 29 6.01 16.47 7.72
N GLY A 30 5.25 16.49 8.82
CA GLY A 30 4.34 17.58 9.15
C GLY A 30 3.18 17.69 8.17
N VAL A 31 2.57 16.55 7.81
CA VAL A 31 1.36 16.52 7.00
C VAL A 31 0.23 17.17 7.80
N GLN A 32 -0.33 18.27 7.30
CA GLN A 32 -1.47 18.90 7.96
C GLN A 32 -2.73 18.12 7.58
N HIS A 33 -3.42 17.56 8.58
CA HIS A 33 -4.75 17.00 8.34
C HIS A 33 -5.75 18.14 8.27
N ALA A 34 -6.56 18.16 7.22
CA ALA A 34 -7.64 19.11 7.08
C ALA A 34 -8.52 19.11 8.35
N SER A 35 -8.90 20.31 8.76
CA SER A 35 -9.56 20.68 10.03
C SER A 35 -10.45 19.61 10.66
N LYS A 36 -10.21 19.37 11.96
CA LYS A 36 -11.06 18.70 12.95
C LYS A 36 -12.55 18.74 12.57
N SER A 37 -13.08 17.63 12.08
CA SER A 37 -14.52 17.39 12.11
C SER A 37 -14.80 15.91 12.36
N SER A 38 -15.63 15.68 13.37
CA SER A 38 -16.15 14.41 13.90
C SER A 38 -15.13 13.48 14.57
N SER A 39 -15.54 12.94 15.72
CA SER A 39 -14.82 11.98 16.57
C SER A 39 -13.86 11.09 15.79
N SER A 40 -12.56 11.32 15.93
CA SER A 40 -11.49 10.56 15.27
C SER A 40 -11.48 9.13 15.81
N SER A 41 -12.38 8.31 15.30
CA SER A 41 -12.42 6.89 15.60
C SER A 41 -11.13 6.28 15.08
N ILE A 42 -10.40 5.59 15.96
CA ILE A 42 -9.14 4.91 15.60
C ILE A 42 -9.45 3.65 14.77
N THR A 43 -10.69 3.17 14.83
CA THR A 43 -11.16 1.93 14.20
C THR A 43 -10.91 1.86 12.69
N PRO A 44 -11.24 2.87 11.85
CA PRO A 44 -11.01 2.81 10.41
C PRO A 44 -9.52 2.69 10.07
N ILE A 45 -8.65 3.39 10.82
CA ILE A 45 -7.20 3.36 10.61
C ILE A 45 -6.63 1.99 11.01
N LEU A 46 -7.16 1.37 12.07
CA LEU A 46 -6.80 0.01 12.46
C LEU A 46 -7.24 -1.02 11.43
N ILE A 47 -8.47 -0.93 10.93
CA ILE A 47 -8.98 -1.81 9.86
C ILE A 47 -8.11 -1.66 8.61
N TYR A 48 -7.83 -0.43 8.19
CA TYR A 48 -6.92 -0.14 7.08
C TYR A 48 -5.54 -0.77 7.27
N SER A 49 -4.96 -0.63 8.46
CA SER A 49 -3.63 -1.19 8.79
C SER A 49 -3.64 -2.72 8.75
N PHE A 50 -4.70 -3.34 9.28
CA PHE A 50 -4.84 -4.79 9.31
C PHE A 50 -5.01 -5.38 7.92
N VAL A 51 -5.91 -4.82 7.11
CA VAL A 51 -6.17 -5.28 5.74
C VAL A 51 -4.93 -5.17 4.87
N ASN A 52 -4.24 -4.02 4.91
CA ASN A 52 -2.99 -3.85 4.16
C ASN A 52 -1.91 -4.82 4.64
N THR A 53 -1.78 -5.01 5.96
CA THR A 53 -0.82 -5.97 6.51
C THR A 53 -1.09 -7.39 6.01
N LEU A 54 -2.36 -7.81 5.93
CA LEU A 54 -2.72 -9.11 5.37
C LEU A 54 -2.33 -9.24 3.91
N ILE A 55 -2.66 -8.25 3.07
CA ILE A 55 -2.35 -8.25 1.63
C ILE A 55 -0.84 -8.34 1.40
N LEU A 56 -0.07 -7.46 2.05
CA LEU A 56 1.38 -7.41 1.89
C LEU A 56 2.06 -8.65 2.47
N THR A 57 1.59 -9.16 3.61
CA THR A 57 2.10 -10.42 4.18
C THR A 57 1.85 -11.59 3.24
N PHE A 58 0.66 -11.67 2.63
CA PHE A 58 0.34 -12.72 1.67
C PHE A 58 1.27 -12.68 0.46
N PHE A 59 1.55 -11.48 -0.07
CA PHE A 59 2.54 -11.26 -1.11
C PHE A 59 3.93 -11.74 -0.68
N ILE A 60 4.41 -11.31 0.50
CA ILE A 60 5.72 -11.68 1.05
C ILE A 60 5.85 -13.20 1.17
N VAL A 61 4.85 -13.89 1.73
CA VAL A 61 4.89 -15.34 1.94
C VAL A 61 4.97 -16.09 0.60
N LYS A 62 4.12 -15.71 -0.37
CA LYS A 62 4.09 -16.34 -1.70
C LYS A 62 5.25 -15.97 -2.61
N SER A 63 5.94 -14.87 -2.34
CA SER A 63 7.06 -14.43 -3.17
C SER A 63 8.25 -15.39 -3.08
N LYS A 64 8.85 -15.64 -4.25
CA LYS A 64 10.13 -16.35 -4.38
C LYS A 64 11.33 -15.43 -4.13
N LEU A 65 11.12 -14.11 -4.14
CA LEU A 65 12.18 -13.15 -3.83
C LEU A 65 12.55 -13.22 -2.35
N SER A 66 13.79 -12.86 -2.02
CA SER A 66 14.30 -12.85 -0.64
C SER A 66 15.22 -11.65 -0.41
N GLY A 67 15.41 -11.28 0.85
CA GLY A 67 16.30 -10.18 1.25
C GLY A 67 15.88 -8.83 0.67
N PHE A 68 16.84 -8.00 0.28
CA PHE A 68 16.59 -6.64 -0.20
C PHE A 68 15.74 -6.56 -1.47
N GLN A 69 15.78 -7.58 -2.35
CA GLN A 69 14.91 -7.62 -3.53
C GLN A 69 13.43 -7.71 -3.14
N LEU A 70 13.12 -8.49 -2.10
CA LEU A 70 11.74 -8.58 -1.60
C LEU A 70 11.33 -7.29 -0.87
N VAL A 71 12.24 -6.66 -0.14
CA VAL A 71 11.98 -5.36 0.50
C VAL A 71 11.64 -4.31 -0.55
N ALA A 72 12.46 -4.19 -1.61
CA ALA A 72 12.24 -3.24 -2.69
C ALA A 72 10.91 -3.50 -3.43
N ALA A 73 10.58 -4.77 -3.71
CA ALA A 73 9.32 -5.13 -4.33
C ALA A 73 8.11 -4.78 -3.43
N ASN A 74 8.17 -5.14 -2.14
CA ASN A 74 7.11 -4.84 -1.18
C ASN A 74 6.94 -3.32 -0.98
N PHE A 75 8.04 -2.58 -0.91
CA PHE A 75 8.04 -1.12 -0.84
C PHE A 75 7.36 -0.53 -2.08
N THR A 76 7.75 -0.97 -3.28
CA THR A 76 7.20 -0.44 -4.54
C THR A 76 5.71 -0.70 -4.65
N ILE A 77 5.24 -1.89 -4.27
CA ILE A 77 3.81 -2.23 -4.25
C ILE A 77 3.07 -1.34 -3.26
N PHE A 78 3.56 -1.27 -2.02
CA PHE A 78 2.85 -0.55 -0.96
C PHE A 78 2.86 0.96 -1.22
N TRP A 79 4.04 1.57 -1.39
CA TRP A 79 4.16 3.00 -1.62
C TRP A 79 3.58 3.42 -2.97
N GLY A 80 3.89 2.67 -4.02
CA GLY A 80 3.51 2.99 -5.39
C GLY A 80 2.00 3.01 -5.58
N ILE A 81 1.30 2.01 -5.05
CA ILE A 81 -0.17 1.93 -5.17
C ILE A 81 -0.83 2.89 -4.17
N GLN A 82 -0.44 2.84 -2.90
CA GLN A 82 -1.23 3.49 -1.85
C GLN A 82 -1.02 5.01 -1.77
N TYR A 83 0.19 5.48 -2.05
CA TYR A 83 0.55 6.89 -1.89
C TYR A 83 0.83 7.55 -3.24
N PHE A 84 1.72 6.97 -4.04
CA PHE A 84 2.13 7.61 -5.27
C PHE A 84 0.99 7.70 -6.30
N MET A 85 0.35 6.56 -6.60
CA MET A 85 -0.73 6.49 -7.57
C MET A 85 -1.95 7.33 -7.16
N THR A 86 -2.38 7.24 -5.90
CA THR A 86 -3.48 8.08 -5.36
C THR A 86 -3.22 9.58 -5.54
N GLN A 87 -1.98 10.04 -5.34
CA GLN A 87 -1.66 11.46 -5.48
C GLN A 87 -1.59 11.94 -6.94
N ILE A 88 -1.40 11.05 -7.92
CA ILE A 88 -1.54 11.40 -9.34
C ILE A 88 -2.99 11.82 -9.62
N GLU A 89 -3.96 11.11 -9.05
CA GLU A 89 -5.38 11.49 -9.16
C GLU A 89 -5.66 12.82 -8.48
N THR A 90 -5.13 13.03 -7.26
CA THR A 90 -5.25 14.32 -6.56
C THR A 90 -4.73 15.46 -7.42
N LEU A 91 -3.60 15.28 -8.10
CA LEU A 91 -3.02 16.28 -9.00
C LEU A 91 -3.90 16.51 -10.24
N TYR A 92 -4.42 15.45 -10.86
CA TYR A 92 -5.30 15.55 -12.02
C TYR A 92 -6.62 16.27 -11.69
N PHE A 93 -7.21 15.95 -10.54
CA PHE A 93 -8.45 16.57 -10.06
C PHE A 93 -8.22 17.78 -9.15
N ASN A 94 -7.01 18.35 -9.12
CA ASN A 94 -6.69 19.40 -8.15
C ASN A 94 -7.49 20.68 -8.34
N TYR A 95 -8.07 20.89 -9.54
CA TYR A 95 -9.02 21.99 -9.76
C TYR A 95 -10.23 21.92 -8.82
N ALA A 96 -10.66 20.69 -8.46
CA ALA A 96 -11.78 20.43 -7.56
C ALA A 96 -11.30 20.28 -6.11
N VAL A 97 -10.20 19.54 -5.87
CA VAL A 97 -9.69 19.24 -4.52
C VAL A 97 -9.04 20.47 -3.86
N LYS A 98 -8.44 21.36 -4.65
CA LYS A 98 -7.78 22.60 -4.19
C LYS A 98 -6.71 22.35 -3.12
N MET A 99 -5.97 21.24 -3.23
CA MET A 99 -4.88 20.89 -2.32
C MET A 99 -3.57 21.55 -2.78
N PRO A 100 -2.83 22.24 -1.88
CA PRO A 100 -1.51 22.75 -2.20
C PRO A 100 -0.55 21.61 -2.61
N VAL A 101 0.21 21.81 -3.69
CA VAL A 101 1.17 20.80 -4.18
C VAL A 101 2.19 20.41 -3.11
N ALA A 102 2.57 21.35 -2.25
CA ALA A 102 3.44 21.08 -1.10
C ALA A 102 2.85 20.02 -0.15
N GLU A 103 1.54 20.06 0.14
CA GLU A 103 0.88 19.05 0.97
C GLU A 103 0.78 17.70 0.26
N ILE A 104 0.56 17.69 -1.05
CA ILE A 104 0.56 16.46 -1.86
C ILE A 104 1.94 15.77 -1.75
N VAL A 105 3.02 16.52 -1.93
CA VAL A 105 4.39 16.00 -1.81
C VAL A 105 4.66 15.48 -0.40
N LYS A 106 4.20 16.18 0.65
CA LYS A 106 4.31 15.71 2.03
C LYS A 106 3.59 14.38 2.26
N VAL A 107 2.38 14.19 1.70
CA VAL A 107 1.66 12.91 1.80
C VAL A 107 2.44 11.78 1.13
N VAL A 108 2.97 12.01 -0.08
CA VAL A 108 3.80 11.02 -0.78
C VAL A 108 5.07 10.67 0.01
N ALA A 109 5.75 11.68 0.57
CA ALA A 109 6.96 11.50 1.35
C ALA A 109 6.71 10.77 2.68
N SER A 110 5.64 11.13 3.39
CA SER A 110 5.20 10.41 4.59
C SER A 110 4.91 8.94 4.29
N GLY A 111 4.20 8.68 3.20
CA GLY A 111 3.97 7.33 2.70
C GLY A 111 5.25 6.56 2.39
N ALA A 112 6.26 7.21 1.81
CA ALA A 112 7.54 6.58 1.52
C ALA A 112 8.25 6.14 2.81
N ILE A 113 8.29 7.00 3.82
CA ILE A 113 8.89 6.68 5.12
C ILE A 113 8.18 5.49 5.76
N ASN A 114 6.84 5.53 5.81
CA ASN A 114 6.05 4.42 6.37
C ASN A 114 6.30 3.11 5.60
N ALA A 115 6.29 3.17 4.27
CA ALA A 115 6.47 1.99 3.43
C ALA A 115 7.87 1.39 3.55
N ILE A 116 8.92 2.20 3.72
CA ILE A 116 10.30 1.71 3.95
C ILE A 116 10.35 0.96 5.28
N ILE A 117 9.88 1.59 6.37
CA ILE A 117 9.88 1.01 7.71
C ILE A 117 9.11 -0.31 7.72
N PHE A 118 7.87 -0.29 7.20
CA PHE A 118 7.02 -1.46 7.15
C PHE A 118 7.63 -2.57 6.30
N SER A 119 8.12 -2.26 5.09
CA SER A 119 8.65 -3.28 4.17
C SER A 119 9.90 -3.97 4.72
N LEU A 120 10.80 -3.19 5.34
CA LEU A 120 12.00 -3.74 5.97
C LEU A 120 11.63 -4.69 7.12
N LEU A 121 10.78 -4.23 8.03
CA LEU A 121 10.35 -5.00 9.19
C LEU A 121 9.50 -6.21 8.81
N ALA A 122 8.62 -6.10 7.82
CA ALA A 122 7.79 -7.19 7.33
C ALA A 122 8.64 -8.34 6.79
N VAL A 123 9.64 -8.05 5.96
CA VAL A 123 10.52 -9.09 5.41
C VAL A 123 11.41 -9.71 6.49
N LEU A 124 11.89 -8.91 7.46
CA LEU A 124 12.65 -9.40 8.63
C LEU A 124 11.80 -10.31 9.53
N ILE A 125 10.63 -9.85 9.95
CA ILE A 125 9.72 -10.58 10.85
C ILE A 125 9.21 -11.86 10.18
N MET A 126 8.95 -11.83 8.87
CA MET A 126 8.57 -13.02 8.11
C MET A 126 9.74 -13.98 7.86
N GLY A 127 10.98 -13.60 8.20
CA GLY A 127 12.16 -14.45 8.10
C GLY A 127 12.65 -14.67 6.67
N LYS A 128 12.17 -13.87 5.70
CA LYS A 128 12.49 -13.99 4.27
C LYS A 128 13.83 -13.32 3.88
N PHE A 129 14.63 -12.89 4.86
CA PHE A 129 15.98 -12.37 4.62
C PHE A 129 17.03 -13.46 4.38
N LYS A 130 16.88 -14.61 5.06
CA LYS A 130 17.78 -15.75 4.86
C LYS A 130 17.31 -16.49 3.61
N ARG A 131 18.02 -16.32 2.50
CA ARG A 131 17.86 -17.18 1.33
C ARG A 131 18.20 -18.59 1.80
N GLU A 132 17.23 -19.49 1.86
CA GLU A 132 17.55 -20.89 2.11
C GLU A 132 18.54 -21.32 1.02
N VAL A 133 19.75 -21.69 1.44
CA VAL A 133 20.84 -22.15 0.57
C VAL A 133 20.49 -23.50 -0.07
N HIS A 134 19.35 -24.10 0.31
CA HIS A 134 18.74 -25.23 -0.39
C HIS A 134 17.76 -24.77 -1.48
N SER A 135 18.27 -24.00 -2.44
CA SER A 135 17.66 -24.02 -3.77
C SER A 135 18.18 -25.26 -4.48
N TYR A 136 17.59 -26.42 -4.19
CA TYR A 136 17.48 -27.47 -5.21
C TYR A 136 16.86 -26.77 -6.42
N TYR A 137 17.61 -26.74 -7.52
CA TYR A 137 17.33 -25.97 -8.73
C TYR A 137 15.92 -26.23 -9.26
N ILE A 138 14.92 -25.48 -8.80
CA ILE A 138 13.74 -25.21 -9.60
C ILE A 138 14.12 -23.97 -10.41
N ASN A 139 14.84 -24.23 -11.51
CA ASN A 139 15.08 -23.30 -12.59
C ASN A 139 13.73 -22.97 -13.24
N THR A 140 12.91 -22.19 -12.53
CA THR A 140 11.79 -21.47 -13.13
C THR A 140 12.36 -20.14 -13.57
N ASN A 141 13.12 -20.20 -14.67
CA ASN A 141 13.40 -19.08 -15.54
C ASN A 141 12.07 -18.59 -16.17
N VAL A 142 11.08 -18.26 -15.33
CA VAL A 142 9.92 -17.50 -15.76
C VAL A 142 10.46 -16.10 -15.95
N LYS A 143 11.13 -15.90 -17.08
CA LYS A 143 11.36 -14.58 -17.64
C LYS A 143 9.97 -14.04 -17.92
N VAL A 144 9.38 -13.36 -16.94
CA VAL A 144 8.21 -12.52 -17.16
C VAL A 144 8.70 -11.44 -18.09
N SER A 145 8.51 -11.66 -19.39
CA SER A 145 8.83 -10.68 -20.39
C SER A 145 7.86 -9.53 -20.18
N VAL A 146 8.36 -8.41 -19.68
CA VAL A 146 7.57 -7.19 -19.45
C VAL A 146 6.79 -6.83 -20.72
N ALA A 147 7.39 -7.02 -21.90
CA ALA A 147 6.75 -6.84 -23.20
C ALA A 147 5.55 -7.78 -23.42
N LYS A 148 5.63 -9.05 -23.00
CA LYS A 148 4.50 -10.00 -23.08
C LYS A 148 3.41 -9.72 -22.04
N SER A 149 3.77 -9.12 -20.91
CA SER A 149 2.81 -8.71 -19.87
C SER A 149 2.17 -7.34 -20.15
N LEU A 150 2.77 -6.53 -21.03
CA LEU A 150 2.30 -5.20 -21.37
C LEU A 150 0.81 -5.15 -21.81
N PRO A 151 0.31 -6.07 -22.66
CA PRO A 151 -1.11 -6.07 -23.04
C PRO A 151 -2.02 -6.26 -21.83
N ASN A 152 -1.68 -7.18 -20.92
CA ASN A 152 -2.47 -7.43 -19.72
C ASN A 152 -2.43 -6.22 -18.77
N ILE A 153 -1.29 -5.54 -18.67
CA ILE A 153 -1.16 -4.30 -17.88
C ILE A 153 -2.06 -3.21 -18.47
N VAL A 154 -2.00 -2.98 -19.78
CA VAL A 154 -2.83 -1.97 -20.46
C VAL A 154 -4.32 -2.29 -20.29
N ILE A 155 -4.72 -3.55 -20.49
CA ILE A 155 -6.11 -3.99 -20.30
C ILE A 155 -6.55 -3.76 -18.84
N LEU A 156 -5.75 -4.18 -17.87
CA LEU A 156 -6.09 -4.03 -16.45
C LEU A 156 -6.18 -2.56 -16.03
N SER A 157 -5.25 -1.71 -16.48
CA SER A 157 -5.31 -0.26 -16.27
C SER A 157 -6.54 0.36 -16.92
N SER A 158 -6.91 -0.07 -18.13
CA SER A 158 -8.11 0.43 -18.81
C SER A 158 -9.39 0.04 -18.08
N ILE A 159 -9.48 -1.22 -17.65
CA ILE A 159 -10.61 -1.72 -16.86
C ILE A 159 -10.73 -0.95 -15.55
N TYR A 160 -9.62 -0.70 -14.87
CA TYR A 160 -9.60 0.09 -13.64
C TYR A 160 -10.19 1.48 -13.86
N VAL A 161 -9.76 2.19 -14.91
CA VAL A 161 -10.26 3.53 -15.25
C VAL A 161 -11.77 3.50 -15.53
N ILE A 162 -12.24 2.52 -16.29
CA ILE A 162 -13.67 2.36 -16.59
C ILE A 162 -14.47 2.15 -15.30
N ILE A 163 -14.04 1.23 -14.44
CA ILE A 163 -14.71 0.96 -13.16
C ILE A 163 -14.71 2.21 -12.28
N TYR A 164 -13.60 2.93 -12.21
CA TYR A 164 -13.46 4.15 -11.42
C TYR A 164 -14.48 5.22 -11.87
N PHE A 165 -14.57 5.50 -13.16
CA PHE A 165 -15.51 6.49 -13.67
C PHE A 165 -16.97 6.05 -13.59
N ILE A 166 -17.27 4.76 -13.82
CA ILE A 166 -18.62 4.20 -13.61
C ILE A 166 -19.04 4.39 -12.16
N PHE A 167 -18.17 4.03 -11.21
CA PHE A 167 -18.46 4.19 -9.79
C PHE A 167 -18.62 5.67 -9.41
N GLY A 168 -17.76 6.55 -9.91
CA GLY A 168 -17.89 8.00 -9.72
C GLY A 168 -19.22 8.55 -10.23
N TYR A 169 -19.67 8.10 -11.41
CA TYR A 169 -20.93 8.53 -11.99
C TYR A 169 -22.15 8.03 -11.20
N PHE A 170 -22.20 6.74 -10.87
CA PHE A 170 -23.38 6.13 -10.23
C PHE A 170 -23.45 6.34 -8.72
N VAL A 171 -22.32 6.52 -8.04
CA VAL A 171 -22.28 6.68 -6.58
C VAL A 171 -22.04 8.14 -6.23
N ALA A 172 -20.89 8.71 -6.58
CA ALA A 172 -20.55 10.06 -6.14
C ALA A 172 -21.50 11.14 -6.72
N TRP A 173 -21.98 10.97 -7.97
CA TRP A 173 -22.84 11.98 -8.60
C TRP A 173 -24.32 11.87 -8.25
N GLN A 174 -24.81 10.66 -7.94
CA GLN A 174 -26.22 10.43 -7.65
C GLN A 174 -26.60 10.77 -6.21
N PHE A 175 -25.71 10.53 -5.24
CA PHE A 175 -25.97 10.85 -3.84
C PHE A 175 -25.53 12.28 -3.52
N ALA A 176 -26.48 13.18 -3.27
CA ALA A 176 -26.20 14.57 -2.93
C ALA A 176 -25.30 14.71 -1.70
N ASP A 177 -25.48 13.85 -0.70
CA ASP A 177 -24.67 13.83 0.53
C ASP A 177 -23.18 13.56 0.26
N LEU A 178 -22.83 12.84 -0.81
CA LEU A 178 -21.42 12.59 -1.18
C LEU A 178 -20.79 13.74 -1.96
N ARG A 179 -21.57 14.72 -2.43
CA ARG A 179 -21.08 15.91 -3.18
C ARG A 179 -20.80 17.11 -2.29
N TYR A 180 -21.41 17.16 -1.11
CA TYR A 180 -21.28 18.28 -0.18
C TYR A 180 -20.13 18.11 0.84
N PHE A 181 -19.45 16.96 0.83
CA PHE A 181 -18.25 16.69 1.64
C PHE A 181 -16.96 16.88 0.83
#